data_AF-A0A7C7M1U2-F1
#
_entry.id   AF-A0A7C7M1U2-F1
#
_cell.length_a   1.000
_cell.length_b   1.000
_cell.length_c   1.000
_cell.angle_alpha   90.00
_cell.angle_beta   90.00
_cell.angle_gamma   90.00
#
_symmetry.space_group_name_H-M   'P 1'
#
loop_
_entity.id
_entity.type
_entity.pdbx_description
1 polymer ?
#
loop_
_entity_poly.entity_id
_entity_poly.type
_entity_poly.pdbx_seq_one_letter_code
_entity_poly.pdbx_strand_id
1 'polypeptide(L)'
;MAKVHRLVGNNFPDFNLDTSLGQPLRLDDLLGKWSVFFFYPKDDSPGCTVQSCRFRDDYSEFEKLGVQLFGVSSDSLDSHQI
;
A
#
# COMPACT_ATOMS: atom_id res chain seq x y z
N MET A 1 -23.86 1.46 -4.69
CA MET A 1 -22.96 1.99 -5.73
C MET A 1 -21.77 2.63 -5.03
N ALA A 2 -20.53 2.29 -5.41
CA ALA A 2 -19.36 2.93 -4.81
C ALA A 2 -19.31 4.42 -5.25
N LYS A 3 -19.10 5.32 -4.29
CA LYS A 3 -18.94 6.76 -4.55
C LYS A 3 -17.53 6.98 -5.09
N VAL A 4 -17.40 7.45 -6.33
CA VAL A 4 -16.08 7.77 -6.91
C VAL A 4 -15.65 9.15 -6.43
N HIS A 5 -14.48 9.21 -5.78
CA HIS A 5 -13.86 10.45 -5.33
C HIS A 5 -12.70 10.83 -6.24
N ARG A 6 -12.69 12.07 -6.75
CA ARG A 6 -11.53 12.63 -7.47
C ARG A 6 -10.51 13.10 -6.43
N LEU A 7 -9.41 12.38 -6.29
CA LEU A 7 -8.40 12.65 -5.26
C LEU A 7 -7.26 13.56 -5.74
N VAL A 8 -7.02 13.68 -7.05
CA VAL A 8 -5.95 14.50 -7.60
C VAL A 8 -6.13 15.97 -7.22
N GLY A 9 -5.11 16.54 -6.56
CA GLY A 9 -5.11 17.93 -6.08
C GLY A 9 -5.77 18.15 -4.72
N ASN A 10 -6.38 17.10 -4.13
CA ASN A 10 -6.90 17.13 -2.77
C ASN A 10 -5.87 16.51 -1.81
N ASN A 11 -5.97 16.88 -0.53
CA ASN A 11 -5.21 16.19 0.52
C ASN A 11 -5.64 14.73 0.59
N PHE A 12 -4.68 13.85 0.86
CA PHE A 12 -4.97 12.45 1.16
C PHE A 12 -5.80 12.38 2.46
N PRO A 13 -6.80 11.48 2.56
CA PRO A 13 -7.58 11.34 3.77
C PRO A 13 -6.71 10.95 4.96
N ASP A 14 -7.08 11.41 6.15
CA ASP A 14 -6.44 10.98 7.39
C ASP A 14 -6.76 9.50 7.67
N PHE A 15 -5.79 8.78 8.23
CA PHE A 15 -5.89 7.37 8.55
C PHE A 15 -4.89 6.97 9.64
N ASN A 16 -5.21 5.87 10.32
CA ASN A 16 -4.31 5.16 11.22
C ASN A 16 -4.55 3.67 11.00
N LEU A 17 -3.61 3.00 10.33
CA LEU A 17 -3.74 1.61 9.90
C LEU A 17 -2.64 0.77 10.51
N ASP A 18 -2.99 -0.40 11.04
CA ASP A 18 -2.00 -1.37 11.48
C ASP A 18 -1.25 -1.93 10.27
N THR A 19 0.02 -2.30 10.47
CA THR A 19 0.86 -2.89 9.41
C THR A 19 1.36 -4.27 9.84
N SER A 20 1.77 -5.08 8.86
CA SER A 20 2.40 -6.37 9.10
C SER A 20 3.75 -6.27 9.85
N LEU A 21 4.35 -5.07 9.91
CA LEU A 21 5.58 -4.81 10.65
C LEU A 21 5.34 -4.45 12.14
N GLY A 22 4.08 -4.45 12.58
CA GLY A 22 3.70 -4.19 13.98
C GLY A 22 3.85 -2.73 14.41
N GLN A 23 4.07 -1.80 13.48
CA GLN A 23 4.00 -0.36 13.72
C GLN A 23 2.81 0.23 12.94
N PRO A 24 1.95 1.04 13.56
CA PRO A 24 0.88 1.69 12.84
C PRO A 24 1.44 2.68 11.82
N LEU A 25 0.81 2.76 10.66
CA LEU A 25 1.06 3.76 9.64
C LEU A 25 0.03 4.87 9.77
N ARG A 26 0.51 6.11 9.87
CA ARG A 26 -0.30 7.32 9.89
C ARG A 26 0.00 8.18 8.66
N LEU A 27 -0.92 9.09 8.35
CA LEU A 27 -0.71 10.06 7.26
C LEU A 27 0.57 10.89 7.46
N ASP A 28 0.87 11.29 8.71
CA ASP A 28 2.06 12.08 9.05
C ASP A 28 3.37 11.35 8.70
N ASP A 29 3.40 10.02 8.73
CA ASP A 29 4.57 9.20 8.37
C ASP A 29 4.87 9.23 6.86
N LEU A 30 3.89 9.67 6.05
CA LEU A 30 4.01 9.77 4.59
C LEU A 30 4.47 11.16 4.12
N LEU A 31 4.37 12.18 4.97
CA LEU A 31 4.61 13.57 4.55
C LEU A 31 6.07 13.78 4.13
N GLY A 32 6.25 14.53 3.04
CA GLY A 32 7.58 14.85 2.49
C GLY A 32 8.23 13.70 1.71
N LYS A 33 7.56 12.55 1.56
CA LYS A 33 8.02 11.41 0.76
C LYS A 33 6.98 11.04 -0.29
N TRP A 34 7.43 10.50 -1.41
CA TRP A 34 6.52 9.87 -2.36
C TRP A 34 6.06 8.54 -1.79
N SER A 35 4.76 8.26 -1.91
CA SER A 35 4.17 7.02 -1.42
C SER A 35 3.23 6.44 -2.48
N VAL A 36 3.31 5.14 -2.71
CA VAL A 36 2.47 4.39 -3.64
C VAL A 36 1.70 3.34 -2.87
N PHE A 37 0.37 3.41 -2.97
CA PHE A 37 -0.55 2.41 -2.41
C PHE A 37 -1.12 1.58 -3.56
N PHE A 38 -0.97 0.26 -3.48
CA PHE A 38 -1.63 -0.66 -4.40
C PHE A 38 -2.61 -1.55 -3.63
N PHE A 39 -3.86 -1.54 -4.05
CA PHE A 39 -4.92 -2.30 -3.42
C PHE A 39 -5.11 -3.63 -4.14
N TYR A 40 -5.20 -4.72 -3.40
CA TYR A 40 -5.41 -6.06 -3.95
C TYR A 40 -6.51 -6.80 -3.16
N PRO A 41 -7.22 -7.74 -3.79
CA PRO A 41 -8.45 -8.28 -3.23
C PRO A 41 -8.24 -9.32 -2.12
N LYS A 42 -7.16 -10.13 -2.18
CA LYS A 42 -6.91 -11.19 -1.22
C LYS A 42 -5.46 -11.70 -1.22
N ASP A 43 -4.89 -11.95 -0.05
CA ASP A 43 -3.65 -12.73 0.14
C ASP A 43 -3.79 -14.18 -0.37
N ASP A 44 -2.65 -14.83 -0.65
CA ASP A 44 -2.53 -16.27 -0.99
C ASP A 44 -3.45 -16.78 -2.10
N SER A 45 -3.92 -15.90 -2.97
CA SER A 45 -4.74 -16.28 -4.13
C SER A 45 -3.85 -16.76 -5.30
N PRO A 46 -4.23 -17.86 -6.00
CA PRO A 46 -3.44 -18.37 -7.10
C PRO A 46 -3.37 -17.35 -8.23
N GLY A 47 -2.15 -17.03 -8.61
CA GLY A 47 -1.82 -15.87 -9.41
C GLY A 47 -1.24 -14.81 -8.49
N CYS A 48 0.08 -14.83 -8.32
CA CYS A 48 0.78 -13.63 -7.86
C CYS A 48 0.29 -12.49 -8.76
N THR A 49 -0.60 -11.64 -8.24
CA THR A 49 -1.24 -10.59 -9.01
C THR A 49 -0.11 -9.85 -9.70
N VAL A 50 -0.09 -9.83 -11.03
CA VAL A 50 1.05 -9.35 -11.83
C VAL A 50 1.58 -8.00 -11.31
N GLN A 51 0.69 -7.19 -10.73
CA GLN A 51 0.99 -5.97 -10.00
C GLN A 51 1.90 -6.20 -8.78
N SER A 52 1.53 -7.05 -7.82
CA SER A 52 2.33 -7.35 -6.63
C SER A 52 3.71 -7.95 -6.98
N CYS A 53 3.77 -8.82 -7.99
CA CYS A 53 5.05 -9.35 -8.48
C CYS A 53 5.93 -8.25 -9.08
N ARG A 54 5.38 -7.40 -9.95
CA ARG A 54 6.15 -6.29 -10.53
C ARG A 54 6.62 -5.31 -9.48
N PHE A 55 5.75 -4.94 -8.54
CA PHE A 55 6.11 -4.04 -7.45
C PHE A 55 7.23 -4.61 -6.57
N ARG A 56 7.24 -5.92 -6.31
CA ARG A 56 8.35 -6.61 -5.65
C ARG A 56 9.62 -6.55 -6.49
N ASP A 57 9.53 -6.91 -7.77
CA ASP A 57 10.69 -7.01 -8.66
C ASP A 57 11.34 -5.62 -8.90
N ASP A 58 10.51 -4.57 -8.97
CA ASP A 58 10.91 -3.18 -9.17
C ASP A 58 11.18 -2.43 -7.84
N TYR A 59 11.06 -3.09 -6.68
CA TYR A 59 11.16 -2.44 -5.35
C TYR A 59 12.45 -1.62 -5.20
N SER A 60 13.57 -2.13 -5.72
CA SER A 60 14.86 -1.44 -5.66
C SER A 60 14.89 -0.12 -6.43
N GLU A 61 14.05 0.05 -7.45
CA GLU A 61 13.93 1.30 -8.21
C GLU A 61 13.13 2.34 -7.41
N PHE A 62 12.04 1.91 -6.77
CA PHE A 62 11.27 2.76 -5.87
C PHE A 62 12.11 3.25 -4.69
N GLU A 63 12.91 2.36 -4.09
CA GLU A 63 13.80 2.70 -2.99
C GLU A 63 14.83 3.78 -3.39
N LYS A 64 15.45 3.65 -4.57
CA LYS A 64 16.38 4.66 -5.12
C LYS A 64 15.74 6.02 -5.34
N LEU A 65 14.44 6.04 -5.64
CA LEU A 65 13.66 7.27 -5.81
C LEU A 65 13.12 7.83 -4.48
N GLY A 66 13.39 7.16 -3.35
CA GLY A 66 12.84 7.53 -2.05
C GLY A 66 11.33 7.35 -1.96
N VAL A 67 10.76 6.45 -2.77
CA VAL A 67 9.33 6.14 -2.81
C VAL A 67 9.03 5.00 -1.84
N GLN A 68 8.04 5.22 -0.97
CA GLN A 68 7.50 4.19 -0.08
C GLN A 68 6.41 3.41 -0.80
N LEU A 69 6.42 2.09 -0.69
CA LEU A 69 5.45 1.22 -1.36
C LEU A 69 4.63 0.44 -0.32
N PHE A 70 3.31 0.48 -0.45
CA PHE A 70 2.37 -0.16 0.47
C PHE A 70 1.36 -1.02 -0.30
N GLY A 71 1.32 -2.31 0.02
CA GLY A 71 0.24 -3.20 -0.39
C GLY A 71 -0.90 -3.15 0.62
N VAL A 72 -2.15 -3.08 0.15
CA VAL A 72 -3.33 -2.98 1.02
C VAL A 72 -4.41 -3.96 0.56
N SER A 73 -4.86 -4.84 1.45
CA SER A 73 -6.09 -5.62 1.26
C SER A 73 -7.01 -5.48 2.48
N SER A 74 -8.12 -6.21 2.46
CA SER A 74 -9.04 -6.34 3.60
C SER A 74 -8.77 -7.58 4.47
N ASP A 75 -7.67 -8.29 4.24
CA ASP A 75 -7.31 -9.48 5.03
C ASP A 75 -6.83 -9.09 6.44
N SER A 76 -6.68 -10.08 7.32
CA SER A 76 -6.14 -9.85 8.66
C SER A 76 -4.63 -9.59 8.60
N LEU A 77 -4.09 -8.90 9.60
CA LEU A 77 -2.62 -8.71 9.72
C LEU A 77 -1.84 -10.03 9.76
N ASP A 78 -2.46 -11.08 10.32
CA ASP A 78 -1.88 -12.44 10.36
C ASP A 78 -1.70 -13.03 8.95
N SER A 79 -2.65 -12.76 8.05
CA SER A 79 -2.60 -13.18 6.65
C SER A 79 -1.48 -12.50 5.86
N HIS A 80 -1.06 -11.30 6.29
CA HIS A 80 0.05 -10.56 5.69
C HIS A 80 1.44 -11.03 6.15
N GLN A 81 1.52 -11.94 7.12
CA GLN A 81 2.76 -12.54 7.58
C GLN A 81 3.06 -13.80 6.77
N ILE A 82 3.59 -13.61 5.56
CA ILE A 82 4.04 -14.69 4.66
C ILE A 82 5.56 -14.80 4.71
#